data_AF-A0A1W2F9D3-F1
#
_entry.id   AF-A0A1W2F9D3-F1
#
_cell.length_a   1.000
_cell.length_b   1.000
_cell.length_c   1.000
_cell.angle_alpha   90.00
_cell.angle_beta   90.00
_cell.angle_gamma   90.00
#
_symmetry.space_group_name_H-M   'P 1'
#
loop_
_entity.id
_entity.type
_entity.pdbx_description
1 polymer ?
#
loop_
_entity_poly.entity_id
_entity_poly.type
_entity_poly.pdbx_seq_one_letter_code
_entity_poly.pdbx_strand_id
1 'polypeptide(L)'
;MRDVIRLVTEDPGRAFWQALRCTPSGAPSWVVAISNPHEIMIIPDGVKCLGIWFSSRKFRSDAEDAWVARRLMGGIVALEDADWERMAAWTPGGDAAEMPHLNTPQLKTPPKQEISDLVQSQRWI
;
A
#
# COMPACT_ATOMS: atom_id res chain seq x y z
N MET A 1 21.72 -5.75 15.84
CA MET A 1 21.14 -5.08 14.66
C MET A 1 20.00 -4.20 15.15
N ARG A 2 19.86 -2.96 14.67
CA ARG A 2 18.70 -2.14 15.00
C ARG A 2 17.46 -2.79 14.39
N ASP A 3 16.37 -2.86 15.16
CA ASP A 3 15.09 -3.42 14.71
C ASP A 3 14.50 -2.48 13.64
N VAL A 4 14.56 -2.91 12.37
CA VAL A 4 14.13 -2.14 11.19
C VAL A 4 12.85 -2.76 10.66
N ILE A 5 11.81 -1.94 10.52
CA ILE A 5 10.52 -2.30 9.94
C ILE A 5 10.56 -2.02 8.44
N ARG A 6 10.20 -3.02 7.63
CA ARG A 6 10.09 -2.87 6.17
C ARG A 6 8.64 -2.74 5.73
N LEU A 7 8.28 -1.60 5.14
CA LEU A 7 7.00 -1.41 4.46
C LEU A 7 7.14 -1.96 3.04
N VAL A 8 6.46 -3.06 2.72
CA VAL A 8 6.48 -3.68 1.39
C VAL A 8 5.27 -3.19 0.61
N THR A 9 5.49 -2.50 -0.51
CA THR A 9 4.43 -1.76 -1.21
C THR A 9 4.78 -1.46 -2.67
N GLU A 10 3.80 -1.18 -3.51
CA GLU A 10 4.00 -0.60 -4.84
C GLU A 10 4.15 0.92 -4.83
N ASP A 11 3.74 1.60 -3.76
CA ASP A 11 3.81 3.06 -3.63
C ASP A 11 4.44 3.45 -2.27
N PRO A 12 5.78 3.59 -2.21
CA PRO A 12 6.50 3.99 -1.01
C PRO A 12 6.00 5.29 -0.39
N GLY A 13 5.71 6.31 -1.20
CA GLY A 13 5.30 7.62 -0.71
C GLY A 13 3.97 7.53 0.04
N ARG A 14 3.00 6.83 -0.55
CA ARG A 14 1.70 6.63 0.07
C ARG A 14 1.76 5.69 1.28
N ALA A 15 2.64 4.70 1.27
CA ALA A 15 2.87 3.82 2.41
C ALA A 15 3.41 4.58 3.63
N PHE A 16 4.42 5.43 3.44
CA PHE A 16 4.93 6.30 4.51
C PHE A 16 3.86 7.26 5.02
N TRP A 17 3.05 7.83 4.12
CA TRP A 17 1.95 8.70 4.52
C TRP A 17 0.88 7.96 5.34
N GLN A 18 0.51 6.74 4.96
CA GLN A 18 -0.46 5.94 5.68
C GLN A 18 0.07 5.47 7.05
N ALA A 19 1.33 5.04 7.10
CA ALA A 19 1.93 4.43 8.28
C ALA A 19 2.43 5.45 9.31
N LEU A 20 3.00 6.57 8.85
CA LEU A 20 3.74 7.52 9.69
C LEU A 20 3.34 8.98 9.47
N ARG A 21 2.44 9.27 8.51
CA ARG A 21 2.03 10.65 8.16
C ARG A 21 3.20 11.53 7.72
N CYS A 22 4.17 10.94 7.02
CA CYS A 22 5.34 11.64 6.51
C CYS A 22 5.70 11.30 5.08
N THR A 23 6.57 12.11 4.48
CA THR A 23 7.28 11.78 3.24
C THR A 23 8.40 10.77 3.50
N PRO A 24 8.88 10.03 2.46
CA PRO A 24 10.01 9.12 2.60
C PRO A 24 11.29 9.78 3.13
N SER A 25 11.54 11.05 2.77
CA SER A 25 12.72 11.80 3.21
C SER A 25 12.66 12.22 4.68
N GLY A 26 11.45 12.39 5.23
CA GLY A 26 11.22 12.72 6.63
C GLY A 26 11.05 11.51 7.55
N ALA A 27 11.08 10.30 7.01
CA ALA A 27 10.84 9.07 7.76
C ALA A 27 11.98 8.73 8.72
N PRO A 28 11.69 8.07 9.85
CA PRO A 28 12.72 7.60 10.75
C PRO A 28 13.55 6.48 10.09
N SER A 29 14.86 6.47 10.36
CA SER A 29 15.80 5.49 9.76
C SER A 29 15.53 4.02 10.11
N TRP A 30 14.62 3.75 11.06
CA TRP A 30 14.19 2.40 11.43
C TRP A 30 12.93 1.94 10.68
N VAL A 31 12.37 2.76 9.78
CA VAL A 31 11.32 2.35 8.82
C VAL A 31 11.82 2.58 7.41
N VAL A 32 11.74 1.54 6.58
CA VAL A 32 12.17 1.59 5.18
C VAL A 32 11.07 1.02 4.31
N ALA A 33 10.74 1.68 3.20
CA ALA A 33 9.85 1.11 2.20
C ALA A 33 10.63 0.37 1.11
N ILE A 34 10.11 -0.77 0.66
CA ILE A 34 10.66 -1.57 -0.44
C ILE A 34 9.54 -1.81 -1.45
N SER A 35 9.82 -1.47 -2.71
CA SER A 35 8.90 -1.66 -3.84
C SER A 35 9.50 -2.47 -4.98
N ASN A 36 10.81 -2.70 -4.99
CA ASN A 36 11.45 -3.49 -6.04
C ASN A 36 11.21 -4.99 -5.80
N PRO A 37 10.60 -5.72 -6.75
CA PRO A 37 10.37 -7.17 -6.64
C PRO A 37 11.63 -7.98 -6.29
N HIS A 38 12.79 -7.62 -6.84
CA HIS A 38 14.04 -8.32 -6.56
C HIS A 38 14.49 -8.11 -5.11
N GLU A 39 14.35 -6.90 -4.58
CA GLU A 39 14.69 -6.60 -3.19
C GLU A 39 13.74 -7.30 -2.21
N ILE A 40 12.46 -7.42 -2.58
CA ILE A 40 11.44 -8.14 -1.80
C ILE A 40 11.81 -9.62 -1.70
N MET A 41 12.23 -10.25 -2.80
CA MET A 41 12.59 -11.67 -2.83
C MET A 41 13.82 -12.01 -2.00
N ILE A 42 14.73 -11.05 -1.79
CA ILE A 42 15.96 -11.25 -1.00
C ILE A 42 15.85 -10.74 0.45
N ILE A 43 14.64 -10.40 0.93
CA ILE A 43 14.45 -10.01 2.33
C ILE A 43 14.98 -11.14 3.23
N PRO A 44 15.92 -10.86 4.16
CA PRO A 44 16.44 -11.88 5.07
C PRO A 44 15.38 -12.37 6.06
N ASP A 45 15.58 -13.57 6.60
CA ASP A 45 14.76 -14.08 7.70
C ASP A 45 14.99 -13.27 8.99
N GLY A 46 14.00 -13.27 9.89
CA GLY A 46 14.00 -12.52 11.14
C GLY A 46 13.63 -11.04 10.96
N VAL A 47 13.33 -10.60 9.74
CA VAL A 47 12.98 -9.21 9.45
C VAL A 47 11.51 -8.94 9.69
N LYS A 48 11.23 -7.81 10.35
CA LYS A 48 9.87 -7.29 10.53
C LYS A 48 9.36 -6.60 9.27
N CYS A 49 8.20 -7.03 8.77
CA CYS A 49 7.64 -6.51 7.54
C CYS A 49 6.13 -6.25 7.65
N LEU A 50 5.68 -5.21 6.95
CA LEU A 50 4.28 -4.85 6.78
C LEU A 50 3.97 -4.66 5.29
N GLY A 51 3.08 -5.49 4.74
CA GLY A 51 2.60 -5.32 3.36
C GLY A 51 1.48 -4.27 3.28
N ILE A 52 1.62 -3.29 2.40
CA ILE A 52 0.66 -2.19 2.20
C ILE A 52 0.42 -2.01 0.70
N TRP A 53 -0.85 -2.10 0.29
CA TRP A 53 -1.23 -2.09 -1.13
C TRP A 53 -2.22 -0.97 -1.43
N PHE A 54 -2.08 -0.37 -2.61
CA PHE A 54 -2.87 0.78 -3.07
C PHE A 54 -3.48 0.59 -4.45
N SER A 55 -3.01 -0.40 -5.19
CA SER A 55 -3.55 -0.84 -6.47
C SER A 55 -4.95 -1.42 -6.30
N SER A 56 -5.77 -1.27 -7.33
CA SER A 56 -7.11 -1.84 -7.33
C SER A 56 -7.05 -3.36 -7.39
N ARG A 57 -8.02 -4.05 -6.78
CA ARG A 57 -8.11 -5.53 -6.71
C ARG A 57 -8.17 -6.26 -8.07
N LYS A 58 -8.20 -5.53 -9.20
CA LYS A 58 -8.25 -6.09 -10.55
C LYS A 58 -6.91 -6.66 -11.00
N PHE A 59 -5.80 -6.05 -10.61
CA PHE A 59 -4.45 -6.51 -10.95
C PHE A 59 -3.52 -6.23 -9.78
N ARG A 60 -2.81 -7.27 -9.33
CA ARG A 60 -1.72 -7.13 -8.37
C ARG A 60 -0.53 -6.44 -9.04
N SER A 61 0.22 -5.70 -8.24
CA SER A 61 1.52 -5.18 -8.67
C SER A 61 2.59 -6.28 -8.63
N ASP A 62 3.66 -6.13 -9.40
CA ASP A 62 4.82 -7.03 -9.33
C ASP A 62 5.41 -7.11 -7.91
N ALA A 63 5.31 -6.00 -7.15
CA ALA A 63 5.74 -5.94 -5.75
C ALA A 63 4.85 -6.80 -4.84
N GLU A 64 3.53 -6.79 -5.06
CA GLU A 64 2.58 -7.63 -4.33
C GLU A 64 2.80 -9.12 -4.64
N ASP A 65 3.00 -9.46 -5.92
CA ASP A 65 3.25 -10.84 -6.32
C ASP A 65 4.58 -11.36 -5.75
N ALA A 66 5.65 -10.54 -5.79
CA ALA A 66 6.92 -10.86 -5.14
C ALA A 66 6.77 -11.02 -3.62
N TRP A 67 5.95 -10.19 -2.97
CA TRP A 67 5.69 -10.29 -1.54
C TRP A 67 4.96 -11.56 -1.16
N VAL A 68 3.92 -11.93 -1.93
CA VAL A 68 3.19 -13.19 -1.73
C VAL A 68 4.15 -14.37 -1.87
N ALA A 69 4.97 -14.39 -2.92
CA ALA A 69 5.98 -15.43 -3.12
C ALA A 69 6.99 -15.49 -1.96
N ARG A 70 7.53 -14.34 -1.53
CA ARG A 70 8.49 -14.27 -0.43
C ARG A 70 7.90 -14.75 0.90
N ARG A 71 6.65 -14.40 1.21
CA ARG A 71 5.99 -14.85 2.45
C ARG A 71 5.81 -16.35 2.52
N LEU A 72 5.57 -17.01 1.38
CA LEU A 72 5.43 -18.46 1.32
C LEU A 72 6.73 -19.21 1.68
N MET A 73 7.88 -18.54 1.56
CA MET A 73 9.18 -19.10 1.98
C MET A 73 9.37 -19.11 3.51
N GLY A 74 8.52 -18.42 4.28
CA GLY A 74 8.64 -18.32 5.75
C GLY A 74 9.71 -17.33 6.21
N GLY A 75 10.01 -17.32 7.52
CA GLY A 75 11.09 -16.51 8.10
C GLY A 75 10.83 -15.01 8.28
N ILE A 76 9.74 -14.49 7.72
CA ILE A 76 9.29 -13.11 7.94
C ILE A 76 8.63 -12.96 9.31
N VAL A 77 8.98 -11.92 10.04
CA VAL A 77 8.43 -11.59 11.35
C VAL A 77 7.29 -10.58 11.20
N ALA A 78 6.16 -10.84 11.86
CA ALA A 78 5.06 -9.89 11.96
C ALA A 78 5.40 -8.78 12.95
N LEU A 79 4.82 -7.59 12.76
CA LEU A 79 4.94 -6.51 13.75
C LEU A 79 4.20 -6.91 15.04
N GLU A 80 4.84 -6.65 16.17
CA GLU A 80 4.29 -6.82 17.51
C GLU A 80 3.66 -5.50 17.99
N ASP A 81 2.90 -5.53 19.08
CA ASP A 81 2.24 -4.34 19.63
C ASP A 81 3.23 -3.21 19.92
N ALA A 82 4.42 -3.54 20.44
CA ALA A 82 5.48 -2.57 20.69
C ALA A 82 5.99 -1.88 19.41
N ASP A 83 5.95 -2.55 18.26
CA ASP A 83 6.31 -1.96 16.96
C ASP A 83 5.23 -0.97 16.50
N TRP A 84 3.96 -1.35 16.66
CA TRP A 84 2.83 -0.47 16.35
C TRP A 84 2.80 0.76 17.24
N GLU A 85 3.03 0.61 18.54
CA GLU A 85 3.15 1.71 19.49
C GLU A 85 4.31 2.64 19.13
N ARG A 86 5.47 2.08 18.77
CA ARG A 86 6.63 2.85 18.31
C ARG A 86 6.34 3.64 17.04
N MET A 87 5.63 3.04 16.08
CA MET A 87 5.17 3.73 14.86
C MET A 87 4.17 4.84 15.17
N ALA A 88 3.22 4.60 16.05
CA ALA A 88 2.20 5.57 16.43
C ALA A 88 2.76 6.74 17.29
N ALA A 89 3.75 6.47 18.13
CA ALA A 89 4.40 7.48 18.97
C ALA A 89 5.36 8.38 18.18
N TRP A 90 5.78 7.96 16.99
CA TRP A 90 6.63 8.77 16.14
C TRP A 90 5.85 9.95 15.56
N THR A 91 6.40 11.15 15.70
CA THR A 91 5.80 12.38 15.16
C THR A 91 6.74 12.97 14.11
N PRO A 92 6.25 13.26 12.89
CA PRO A 92 7.04 13.94 11.87
C PRO A 92 7.46 15.34 12.33
N GLY A 93 8.71 15.72 12.04
CA GLY A 93 9.15 17.11 12.17
C GLY A 93 8.51 18.02 11.10
N GLY A 94 8.60 19.34 11.27
CA GLY A 94 7.87 20.34 10.48
C GLY A 94 7.86 20.12 8.95
N ASP A 95 9.00 19.83 8.34
CA ASP A 95 9.12 19.67 6.88
C ASP A 95 8.68 18.29 6.36
N ALA A 96 8.42 17.33 7.25
CA ALA A 96 8.11 15.95 6.87
C ALA A 96 6.60 15.71 6.61
N ALA A 97 5.73 16.65 6.99
CA ALA A 97 4.28 16.49 7.02
C ALA A 97 3.57 16.97 5.73
N GLU A 98 4.28 17.47 4.72
CA GLU A 98 3.63 17.88 3.47
C GLU A 98 3.33 16.65 2.59
N MET A 99 2.04 16.34 2.45
CA MET A 99 1.58 15.21 1.65
C MET A 99 1.82 15.51 0.16
N PRO A 100 2.55 14.69 -0.60
CA PRO A 100 2.61 14.86 -2.05
C PRO A 100 1.18 14.72 -2.59
N HIS A 101 0.76 15.68 -3.42
CA HIS A 101 -0.54 15.65 -4.07
C HIS A 101 -0.66 14.34 -4.86
N LEU A 102 -1.40 13.38 -4.31
CA LEU A 102 -1.81 12.19 -5.04
C LEU A 102 -2.68 12.70 -6.19
N ASN A 103 -2.13 12.67 -7.41
CA ASN A 103 -2.91 12.77 -8.64
C ASN A 103 -3.94 11.65 -8.60
N THR A 104 -5.10 11.96 -8.05
CA THR A 104 -6.26 11.09 -8.09
C THR A 104 -6.58 10.97 -9.58
N PRO A 105 -6.52 9.77 -10.20
CA PRO A 105 -7.10 9.62 -11.51
C PRO A 105 -8.57 10.02 -11.33
N GLN A 106 -8.99 11.12 -11.95
CA GLN A 106 -10.41 11.44 -12.03
C GLN A 106 -11.07 10.20 -12.64
N LEU A 107 -11.80 9.46 -11.81
CA LEU A 107 -12.78 8.51 -12.29
C LEU A 107 -13.72 9.33 -13.16
N LYS A 108 -13.54 9.26 -14.48
CA LYS A 108 -14.55 9.68 -15.43
C LYS A 108 -15.79 8.89 -15.04
N THR A 109 -16.73 9.56 -14.38
CA THR A 109 -18.06 9.04 -14.15
C THR A 109 -18.58 8.57 -15.50
N PRO A 110 -18.93 7.29 -15.68
CA PRO A 110 -19.62 6.89 -16.90
C PRO A 110 -20.92 7.71 -16.97
N PRO A 111 -21.28 8.25 -18.14
CA PRO A 111 -22.54 8.97 -18.28
C PRO A 111 -23.68 8.02 -17.88
N LYS A 112 -24.56 8.53 -17.01
CA LYS A 112 -25.75 7.85 -16.54
C LYS A 112 -26.56 7.45 -17.77
N GLN A 113 -26.57 6.16 -18.12
CA GLN A 113 -27.46 5.67 -19.17
C GLN A 113 -28.89 5.83 -18.65
N GLU A 114 -29.61 6.82 -19.19
CA GLU A 114 -31.05 6.89 -19.06
C GLU A 114 -31.61 5.65 -19.78
N ILE A 115 -32.21 4.75 -19.02
CA ILE A 115 -32.97 3.64 -19.58
C ILE A 115 -34.21 4.29 -20.21
N SER A 116 -34.14 4.55 -21.52
CA SER A 116 -35.33 4.94 -22.27
C SER A 116 -36.33 3.78 -22.24
N ASP A 117 -37.56 4.10 -21.86
CA ASP A 117 -38.70 3.21 -21.75
C ASP A 117 -38.87 2.32 -22.99
N LEU A 118 -38.36 1.09 -22.93
CA LEU A 118 -38.80 0.03 -23.83
C LEU A 118 -40.17 -0.44 -23.34
N VAL A 119 -41.21 0.18 -23.90
CA VAL A 119 -42.57 -0.33 -23.92
C VAL A 119 -42.52 -1.78 -24.41
N GLN A 120 -42.68 -2.71 -23.48
CA GLN A 120 -42.93 -4.12 -23.78
C GLN A 120 -44.38 -4.25 -24.26
N SER A 121 -44.60 -4.17 -25.57
CA SER A 121 -45.82 -4.68 -26.19
C SER A 121 -45.49 -5.85 -27.11
N GLN A 122 -45.26 -7.02 -26.50
CA GLN A 122 -45.53 -8.28 -27.18
C GLN A 122 -46.83 -8.84 -26.62
N ARG A 123 -47.94 -8.50 -27.28
CA ARG A 123 -49.18 -9.27 -27.16
C ARG A 123 -49.04 -10.49 -28.07
N TRP A 124 -48.96 -11.67 -27.47
CA TRP A 124 -49.17 -12.95 -28.13
C TRP A 124 -50.54 -13.45 -27.71
N ILE A 125 -51.57 -13.27 -28.54
CA ILE A 125 -52.70 -14.20 -28.80
C ILE A 125 -53.24 -13.88 -30.19
#